data_AF-A0A1Y5RZG1-F1
#
_entry.id   AF-A0A1Y5RZG1-F1
#
_cell.length_a   1.000
_cell.length_b   1.000
_cell.length_c   1.000
_cell.angle_alpha   90.00
_cell.angle_beta   90.00
_cell.angle_gamma   90.00
#
_symmetry.space_group_name_H-M   'P 1'
#
loop_
_entity.id
_entity.type
_entity.pdbx_description
1 polymer ?
#
loop_
_entity_poly.entity_id
_entity_poly.type
_entity_poly.pdbx_seq_one_letter_code
_entity_poly.pdbx_strand_id
1 'polypeptide(L)'
;MIRPLCTLVLAAAVCAGCGPQRPEGAVALDLSGAQQAFFASNPAASGVRIIAEGKGRYDVARDGTALYRPSGSTSGLTTSTDAVSVSGNTLCVPPSGTWTGVCIDVFDTGTGYFCEGTFGNNASWAVPCRFEPV
;
A
#
# COMPACT_ATOMS: atom_id res chain seq x y z
N MET A 1 35.77 24.16 34.96
CA MET A 1 35.76 22.69 34.79
C MET A 1 34.33 22.24 34.55
N ILE A 2 34.08 21.70 33.35
CA ILE A 2 33.19 20.57 32.97
C ILE A 2 31.80 20.46 33.66
N ARG A 3 30.73 20.70 32.87
CA ARG A 3 29.42 20.01 32.95
C ARG A 3 29.59 18.58 32.38
N PRO A 4 28.88 17.52 32.81
CA PRO A 4 27.43 17.33 32.60
C PRO A 4 26.77 16.45 33.72
N LEU A 5 25.46 16.14 33.79
CA LEU A 5 24.67 15.31 32.89
C LEU A 5 23.19 15.38 33.28
N CYS A 6 22.36 15.49 32.25
CA CYS A 6 20.94 15.25 32.24
C CYS A 6 20.68 13.81 32.69
N THR A 7 19.89 13.60 33.75
CA THR A 7 19.37 12.28 34.09
C THR A 7 17.98 12.47 34.66
N LEU A 8 16.96 12.20 33.85
CA LEU A 8 15.81 11.43 34.31
C LEU A 8 14.99 10.95 33.08
N VAL A 9 15.15 9.65 32.80
CA VAL A 9 14.10 8.65 32.50
C VAL A 9 12.93 9.09 31.61
N LEU A 10 12.76 8.42 30.45
CA LEU A 10 11.46 7.80 30.11
C LEU A 10 11.62 6.72 29.02
N ALA A 11 11.16 5.52 29.38
CA ALA A 11 10.64 4.44 28.54
C ALA A 11 11.45 3.91 27.35
N ALA A 12 11.89 2.66 27.52
CA ALA A 12 12.14 1.74 26.41
C ALA A 12 10.86 1.54 25.59
N ALA A 13 10.91 1.84 24.29
CA ALA A 13 10.09 1.15 23.31
C ALA A 13 11.00 0.11 22.64
N VAL A 14 10.82 -1.14 23.03
CA VAL A 14 11.32 -2.30 22.29
C VAL A 14 10.65 -2.26 20.92
N CYS A 15 11.31 -1.74 19.89
CA CYS A 15 10.81 -1.85 18.52
C CYS A 15 11.00 -3.30 18.07
N ALA A 16 10.04 -4.15 18.40
CA ALA A 16 9.84 -5.42 17.73
C ALA A 16 9.49 -5.11 16.25
N GLY A 17 10.50 -5.19 15.38
CA GLY A 17 10.32 -5.11 13.93
C GLY A 17 11.05 -3.93 13.29
N CYS A 18 12.27 -4.17 12.80
CA CYS A 18 13.02 -3.27 11.92
C CYS A 18 12.39 -3.21 10.51
N GLY A 19 11.10 -2.86 10.41
CA GLY A 19 10.40 -2.61 9.16
C GLY A 19 10.05 -1.12 9.02
N PRO A 20 9.81 -0.62 7.79
CA PRO A 20 9.27 0.72 7.61
C PRO A 20 7.95 0.81 8.38
N GLN A 21 7.85 1.72 9.33
CA GLN A 21 6.60 2.01 10.03
C GLN A 21 5.88 3.13 9.28
N ARG A 22 4.54 3.13 9.34
CA ARG A 22 3.74 4.23 8.81
C ARG A 22 4.22 5.57 9.40
N PRO A 23 4.48 6.57 8.56
CA PRO A 23 4.88 7.88 9.03
C PRO A 23 3.85 8.49 9.99
N GLU A 24 4.34 9.20 11.01
CA GLU A 24 3.47 9.94 11.92
C GLU A 24 2.69 11.02 11.14
N GLY A 25 1.39 11.11 11.40
CA GLY A 25 0.50 12.03 10.70
C GLY A 25 -0.02 11.53 9.35
N ALA A 26 0.31 10.31 8.93
CA ALA A 26 -0.28 9.72 7.73
C ALA A 26 -1.79 9.48 7.92
N VAL A 27 -2.60 9.91 6.95
CA VAL A 27 -4.06 9.84 6.99
C VAL A 27 -4.54 8.77 6.03
N ALA A 28 -5.55 8.00 6.41
CA ALA A 28 -6.18 7.02 5.52
C ALA A 28 -6.70 7.72 4.25
N LEU A 29 -6.23 7.28 3.09
CA LEU A 29 -6.62 7.87 1.81
C LEU A 29 -7.99 7.33 1.41
N ASP A 30 -8.95 8.19 1.06
CA ASP A 30 -10.17 7.72 0.38
C ASP A 30 -9.80 7.29 -1.05
N LEU A 31 -9.64 5.98 -1.26
CA LEU A 31 -9.25 5.43 -2.57
C LEU A 31 -10.29 5.71 -3.63
N SER A 32 -11.58 5.75 -3.26
CA SER A 32 -12.66 6.01 -4.22
C SER A 32 -12.62 7.45 -4.72
N GLY A 33 -12.47 8.42 -3.81
CA GLY A 33 -12.27 9.83 -4.15
C GLY A 33 -10.97 10.07 -4.91
N ALA A 34 -9.86 9.44 -4.48
CA ALA A 34 -8.57 9.55 -5.15
C ALA A 34 -8.60 9.00 -6.59
N GLN A 35 -9.27 7.87 -6.82
CA GLN A 35 -9.47 7.31 -8.17
C GLN A 35 -10.30 8.25 -9.05
N GLN A 36 -11.40 8.79 -8.53
CA GLN A 36 -12.24 9.74 -9.28
C GLN A 36 -11.44 11.00 -9.67
N ALA A 37 -10.70 11.58 -8.72
CA ALA A 37 -9.85 12.74 -8.97
C ALA A 37 -8.76 12.42 -10.02
N PHE A 38 -8.12 11.25 -9.91
CA PHE A 38 -7.12 10.80 -10.87
C PHE A 38 -7.69 10.69 -12.29
N PHE A 39 -8.86 10.06 -12.43
CA PHE A 39 -9.51 9.88 -13.73
C PHE A 39 -10.05 11.18 -14.33
N ALA A 40 -10.40 12.17 -13.49
CA ALA A 40 -10.75 13.51 -13.94
C ALA A 40 -9.54 14.25 -14.52
N SER A 41 -8.36 14.12 -13.90
CA SER A 41 -7.11 14.69 -14.42
C SER A 41 -6.50 13.89 -15.57
N ASN A 42 -6.81 12.60 -15.68
CA ASN A 42 -6.28 11.68 -16.68
C ASN A 42 -7.42 10.98 -17.45
N PRO A 43 -8.16 11.70 -18.31
CA PRO A 43 -9.33 11.15 -18.99
C PRO A 43 -8.98 10.00 -19.95
N ALA A 44 -7.75 9.97 -20.47
CA ALA A 44 -7.27 8.89 -21.36
C ALA A 44 -6.75 7.65 -20.61
N ALA A 45 -6.55 7.72 -19.29
CA ALA A 45 -6.07 6.58 -18.52
C ALA A 45 -7.15 5.49 -18.43
N SER A 46 -6.75 4.25 -18.64
CA SER A 46 -7.61 3.06 -18.54
C SER A 46 -7.75 2.58 -17.09
N GLY A 47 -6.79 2.94 -16.24
CA GLY A 47 -6.75 2.60 -14.83
C GLY A 47 -5.72 3.42 -14.04
N VAL A 48 -5.63 3.13 -12.75
CA VAL A 48 -4.64 3.66 -11.82
C VAL A 48 -3.80 2.49 -11.30
N ARG A 49 -2.49 2.58 -11.46
CA ARG A 49 -1.53 1.62 -10.93
C ARG A 49 -0.98 2.10 -9.61
N ILE A 50 -1.11 1.30 -8.56
CA ILE A 50 -0.45 1.49 -7.26
C ILE A 50 0.80 0.64 -7.24
N ILE A 51 1.97 1.25 -7.05
CA ILE A 51 3.25 0.53 -6.93
C ILE A 51 3.71 0.58 -5.48
N ALA A 52 3.69 -0.57 -4.82
CA ALA A 52 4.23 -0.76 -3.48
C ALA A 52 5.70 -1.20 -3.60
N GLU A 53 6.61 -0.38 -3.09
CA GLU A 53 8.05 -0.55 -3.32
C GLU A 53 8.55 -1.92 -2.84
N GLY A 54 9.12 -2.70 -3.77
CA GLY A 54 9.63 -4.04 -3.48
C GLY A 54 8.58 -5.08 -3.07
N LYS A 55 7.29 -4.79 -3.21
CA LYS A 55 6.19 -5.73 -2.88
C LYS A 55 5.36 -6.13 -4.09
N GLY A 56 5.06 -5.18 -4.97
CA GLY A 56 4.30 -5.46 -6.19
C GLY A 56 3.54 -4.25 -6.69
N ARG A 57 2.66 -4.49 -7.66
CA ARG A 57 1.79 -3.47 -8.23
C ARG A 57 0.34 -3.94 -8.29
N TYR A 58 -0.57 -2.97 -8.18
CA TYR A 58 -2.02 -3.15 -8.23
C TYR A 58 -2.56 -2.26 -9.34
N ASP A 59 -3.05 -2.83 -10.43
CA ASP A 59 -3.61 -2.08 -11.55
C ASP A 59 -5.13 -2.02 -11.36
N VAL A 60 -5.68 -0.89 -10.91
CA VAL A 60 -7.12 -0.68 -10.71
C VAL A 60 -7.74 -0.06 -11.95
N ALA A 61 -8.65 -0.76 -12.61
CA ALA A 61 -9.38 -0.26 -13.76
C ALA A 61 -10.56 0.64 -13.34
N ARG A 62 -11.12 1.38 -14.31
CA ARG A 62 -12.26 2.29 -14.08
C ARG A 62 -13.54 1.61 -13.59
N ASP A 63 -13.73 0.34 -13.94
CA ASP A 63 -14.88 -0.46 -13.50
C ASP A 63 -14.73 -0.98 -12.07
N GLY A 64 -13.63 -0.66 -11.38
CA GLY A 64 -13.34 -1.08 -10.02
C GLY A 64 -12.65 -2.44 -9.92
N THR A 65 -12.45 -3.15 -11.04
CA THR A 65 -11.61 -4.35 -11.05
C THR A 65 -10.16 -3.95 -10.79
N ALA A 66 -9.39 -4.78 -10.09
CA ALA A 66 -7.95 -4.55 -10.00
C ALA A 66 -7.12 -5.81 -10.18
N LEU A 67 -5.89 -5.66 -10.67
CA LEU A 67 -4.98 -6.77 -10.89
C LEU A 67 -3.75 -6.63 -10.02
N TYR A 68 -3.50 -7.62 -9.16
CA TYR A 68 -2.25 -7.70 -8.43
C TYR A 68 -1.16 -8.40 -9.24
N ARG A 69 0.05 -7.82 -9.25
CA ARG A 69 1.26 -8.46 -9.78
C ARG A 69 2.40 -8.34 -8.75
N PRO A 70 2.94 -9.47 -8.25
CA PRO A 70 4.04 -9.44 -7.29
C PRO A 70 5.32 -8.87 -7.91
N SER A 71 6.17 -8.27 -7.07
CA SER A 71 7.48 -7.80 -7.50
C SER A 71 8.33 -8.93 -8.09
N GLY A 72 8.97 -8.70 -9.23
CA GLY A 72 9.84 -9.70 -9.88
C GLY A 72 9.10 -10.75 -10.72
N SER A 73 7.78 -10.65 -10.89
CA SER A 73 7.04 -11.53 -11.80
C SER A 73 7.46 -11.29 -13.26
N THR A 74 7.96 -12.34 -13.92
CA THR A 74 8.03 -12.40 -15.38
C THR A 74 6.63 -12.66 -15.94
N SER A 75 6.35 -12.12 -17.11
CA SER A 75 5.01 -11.72 -17.60
C SER A 75 3.99 -12.82 -17.91
N GLY A 76 4.23 -14.09 -17.54
CA GLY A 76 3.39 -15.23 -17.96
C GLY A 76 2.72 -16.05 -16.85
N LEU A 77 3.08 -15.87 -15.57
CA LEU A 77 2.60 -16.72 -14.45
C LEU A 77 1.69 -15.98 -13.45
N THR A 78 1.28 -14.76 -13.78
CA THR A 78 0.43 -13.96 -12.89
C THR A 78 -1.01 -14.42 -13.04
N THR A 79 -1.50 -15.17 -12.05
CA THR A 79 -2.94 -15.31 -11.83
C THR A 79 -3.52 -13.92 -11.68
N SER A 80 -4.04 -13.39 -12.79
CA SER A 80 -4.87 -12.20 -12.84
C SER A 80 -5.99 -12.44 -11.84
N THR A 81 -5.87 -11.86 -10.66
CA THR A 81 -6.90 -11.99 -9.64
C THR A 81 -7.56 -10.64 -9.57
N ASP A 82 -8.83 -10.60 -9.96
CA ASP A 82 -9.65 -9.41 -9.87
C ASP A 82 -9.74 -9.02 -8.39
N ALA A 83 -9.37 -7.80 -8.04
CA ALA A 83 -9.64 -7.23 -6.74
C ALA A 83 -11.15 -7.06 -6.61
N VAL A 84 -11.74 -7.66 -5.59
CA VAL A 84 -13.20 -7.71 -5.43
C VAL A 84 -13.68 -6.65 -4.42
N SER A 85 -12.79 -5.81 -3.89
CA SER A 85 -13.21 -4.77 -2.94
C SER A 85 -12.23 -3.61 -2.90
N VAL A 86 -12.70 -2.43 -3.33
CA VAL A 86 -12.15 -1.12 -2.92
C VAL A 86 -13.15 -0.54 -1.93
N SER A 87 -12.74 -0.35 -0.67
CA SER A 87 -13.58 0.22 0.38
C SER A 87 -12.77 1.13 1.27
N GLY A 88 -13.13 2.41 1.32
CA GLY A 88 -12.38 3.42 2.06
C GLY A 88 -10.94 3.51 1.56
N ASN A 89 -9.99 3.25 2.45
CA ASN A 89 -8.56 3.23 2.14
C ASN A 89 -8.00 1.85 1.78
N THR A 90 -8.85 0.82 1.75
CA THR A 90 -8.43 -0.56 1.58
C THR A 90 -8.76 -1.07 0.18
N LEU A 91 -7.79 -1.74 -0.44
CA LEU A 91 -7.95 -2.53 -1.66
C LEU A 91 -7.63 -3.99 -1.36
N CYS A 92 -8.57 -4.89 -1.63
CA CYS A 92 -8.41 -6.32 -1.38
C CYS A 92 -8.46 -7.13 -2.66
N VAL A 93 -7.48 -8.01 -2.80
CA VAL A 93 -7.40 -9.00 -3.86
C VAL A 93 -7.62 -10.38 -3.23
N PRO A 94 -8.69 -11.09 -3.63
CA PRO A 94 -9.11 -12.31 -2.98
C PRO A 94 -8.09 -13.45 -3.18
N PRO A 95 -8.10 -14.48 -2.32
CA PRO A 95 -7.34 -15.70 -2.55
C PRO A 95 -7.75 -16.37 -3.87
N SER A 96 -6.79 -17.01 -4.54
CA SER A 96 -7.02 -17.78 -5.76
C SER A 96 -6.04 -18.94 -5.85
N GLY A 97 -6.57 -20.16 -5.96
CA GLY A 97 -5.76 -21.39 -5.97
C GLY A 97 -4.90 -21.51 -4.71
N THR A 98 -3.58 -21.57 -4.87
CA THR A 98 -2.60 -21.62 -3.77
C THR A 98 -2.23 -20.25 -3.21
N TRP A 99 -2.69 -19.17 -3.83
CA TRP A 99 -2.42 -17.81 -3.38
C TRP A 99 -3.45 -17.37 -2.34
N THR A 100 -2.97 -16.84 -1.21
CA THR A 100 -3.79 -16.49 -0.05
C THR A 100 -4.50 -15.14 -0.17
N GLY A 101 -4.30 -14.40 -1.24
CA GLY A 101 -4.83 -13.05 -1.41
C GLY A 101 -4.04 -12.01 -0.61
N VAL A 102 -4.33 -10.74 -0.85
CA VAL A 102 -3.71 -9.61 -0.17
C VAL A 102 -4.68 -8.44 -0.08
N CYS A 103 -4.74 -7.80 1.08
CA CYS A 103 -5.35 -6.49 1.23
C CYS A 103 -4.25 -5.45 1.44
N ILE A 104 -4.42 -4.27 0.86
CA ILE A 104 -3.56 -3.11 1.09
C ILE A 104 -4.38 -1.95 1.61
N ASP A 105 -3.78 -1.21 2.54
CA ASP A 105 -4.28 0.04 3.06
C ASP A 105 -3.37 1.16 2.57
N VAL A 106 -3.95 2.20 1.97
CA VAL A 106 -3.19 3.33 1.45
C VAL A 106 -3.38 4.56 2.33
N PHE A 107 -2.27 5.21 2.64
CA PHE A 107 -2.22 6.40 3.48
C PHE A 107 -1.55 7.55 2.72
N ASP A 108 -2.09 8.74 2.86
CA ASP A 108 -1.48 9.99 2.42
C ASP A 108 -0.57 10.52 3.52
N THR A 109 0.68 10.84 3.17
CA THR A 109 1.69 11.37 4.11
C THR A 109 1.91 12.88 3.95
N GLY A 110 1.15 13.55 3.09
CA GLY A 110 1.30 14.96 2.70
C GLY A 110 2.44 15.23 1.72
N THR A 111 3.41 14.32 1.61
CA THR A 111 4.57 14.39 0.69
C THR A 111 4.60 13.24 -0.30
N GLY A 112 3.70 12.26 -0.15
CA GLY A 112 3.64 11.04 -0.93
C GLY A 112 2.62 10.08 -0.33
N TYR A 113 2.76 8.81 -0.66
CA TYR A 113 1.86 7.77 -0.17
C TYR A 113 2.62 6.64 0.51
N PHE A 114 1.95 6.03 1.47
CA PHE A 114 2.45 4.89 2.20
C PHE A 114 1.42 3.77 2.13
N CYS A 115 1.88 2.56 1.88
CA CYS A 115 1.03 1.39 1.74
C CYS A 115 1.41 0.37 2.80
N GLU A 116 0.39 -0.08 3.53
CA GLU A 116 0.48 -1.27 4.35
C GLU A 116 -0.24 -2.39 3.62
N GLY A 117 0.21 -3.63 3.78
CA GLY A 117 -0.50 -4.76 3.21
C GLY A 117 -0.44 -5.99 4.09
N THR A 118 -1.51 -6.76 4.06
CA THR A 118 -1.70 -7.98 4.83
C THR A 118 -2.13 -9.09 3.87
N PHE A 119 -1.34 -10.15 3.80
CA PHE A 119 -1.67 -11.36 3.06
C PHE A 119 -2.68 -12.20 3.85
N GLY A 120 -3.44 -13.06 3.16
CA GLY A 120 -4.43 -13.91 3.84
C GLY A 120 -3.85 -14.93 4.84
N ASN A 121 -2.52 -15.08 4.91
CA ASN A 121 -1.83 -15.85 5.95
C ASN A 121 -1.34 -14.99 7.14
N ASN A 122 -1.83 -13.75 7.26
CA ASN A 122 -1.43 -12.75 8.26
C ASN A 122 0.01 -12.24 8.15
N ALA A 123 0.75 -12.58 7.09
CA ALA A 123 2.02 -11.91 6.82
C ALA A 123 1.73 -10.46 6.39
N SER A 124 2.37 -9.50 7.06
CA SER A 124 2.18 -8.08 6.77
C SER A 124 3.45 -7.40 6.30
N TRP A 125 3.28 -6.27 5.62
CA TRP A 125 4.35 -5.40 5.16
C TRP A 125 3.89 -3.96 5.15
N ALA A 126 4.86 -3.05 5.13
CA ALA A 126 4.63 -1.61 5.13
C ALA A 126 5.77 -0.95 4.35
N VAL A 127 5.45 -0.19 3.31
CA VAL A 127 6.42 0.43 2.40
C VAL A 127 5.85 1.73 1.78
N PRO A 128 6.70 2.65 1.32
CA PRO A 128 6.27 3.73 0.44
C PRO A 128 5.58 3.18 -0.81
N CYS A 129 4.62 3.93 -1.33
CA CYS A 129 3.97 3.61 -2.58
C CYS A 129 3.68 4.86 -3.41
N ARG A 130 3.37 4.64 -4.69
CA ARG A 130 3.06 5.70 -5.64
C ARG A 130 1.99 5.27 -6.63
N PHE A 131 1.35 6.26 -7.24
CA PHE A 131 0.32 6.08 -8.25
C PHE A 131 0.87 6.43 -9.64
N GLU A 132 0.53 5.61 -10.64
CA GLU A 132 0.90 5.80 -12.04
C GLU A 132 -0.32 5.55 -12.94
N PRO A 133 -0.47 6.22 -14.09
CA PRO A 133 -1.51 5.90 -15.07
C PRO A 133 -1.27 4.53 -15.72
N VAL A 134 -2.37 3.85 -16.05
CA VAL A 134 -2.38 2.62 -16.89
C VAL A 134 -2.88 2.93 -18.29
#